data_AF-A0A383BMW7-F1
#
_entry.id   AF-A0A383BMW7-F1
#
_cell.length_a   1.000
_cell.length_b   1.000
_cell.length_c   1.000
_cell.angle_alpha   90.00
_cell.angle_beta   90.00
_cell.angle_gamma   90.00
#
_symmetry.space_group_name_H-M   'P 1'
#
loop_
_entity.id
_entity.type
_entity.pdbx_description
1 polymer ?
#
loop_
_entity_poly.entity_id
_entity_poly.type
_entity_poly.pdbx_seq_one_letter_code
_entity_poly.pdbx_strand_id
1 'polypeptide(L)' 'MARPPITTHVLDLVNGKPASGIDVHLHQGDKLIADGTTNEDGRVESWSQDYSLATGKYRLVFNVEP' A
#
# COMPACT_ATOMS: atom_id res chain seq x y z
N MET A 1 -12.61 -11.34 -7.62
CA MET A 1 -11.74 -11.23 -6.43
C MET A 1 -12.30 -10.13 -5.56
N ALA A 2 -12.42 -10.34 -4.24
CA ALA A 2 -12.94 -9.33 -3.34
C ALA A 2 -11.95 -8.17 -3.24
N ARG A 3 -12.45 -6.93 -3.23
CA ARG A 3 -11.60 -5.75 -3.04
C ARG A 3 -10.96 -5.82 -1.65
N PRO A 4 -9.63 -5.71 -1.51
CA PRO A 4 -9.01 -5.76 -0.20
C PRO A 4 -9.48 -4.58 0.64
N PRO A 5 -9.59 -4.76 1.96
CA PRO A 5 -10.27 -3.78 2.79
C PRO A 5 -9.40 -2.56 3.12
N ILE A 6 -8.08 -2.64 2.95
CA ILE A 6 -7.18 -1.49 2.88
C ILE A 6 -6.66 -1.39 1.44
N THR A 7 -6.69 -0.19 0.87
CA THR A 7 -6.05 0.17 -0.40
C THR A 7 -5.34 1.50 -0.22
N THR A 8 -4.42 1.85 -1.11
CA THR A 8 -3.76 3.17 -1.08
C THR A 8 -3.65 3.76 -2.49
N HIS A 9 -3.44 5.08 -2.55
CA HIS A 9 -3.19 5.85 -3.76
C HIS A 9 -2.14 6.92 -3.43
N VAL A 10 -1.02 6.88 -4.14
CA VAL A 10 0.14 7.74 -3.92
C VAL A 10 0.28 8.68 -5.11
N LEU A 11 0.44 9.98 -4.82
CA LEU A 11 0.58 11.03 -5.82
C LEU A 11 1.94 11.73 -5.67
N ASP A 12 2.61 11.92 -6.80
CA ASP A 12 3.74 12.84 -6.91
C ASP A 12 3.20 14.24 -7.23
N LEU A 13 3.21 15.10 -6.21
CA LEU A 13 2.73 16.47 -6.32
C LEU A 13 3.71 17.42 -7.02
N VAL A 14 4.99 17.04 -7.16
CA VAL A 14 6.00 17.85 -7.87
C VAL A 14 5.75 17.77 -9.37
N ASN A 15 5.52 16.57 -9.89
CA ASN A 15 5.27 16.35 -11.31
C ASN A 15 3.78 16.32 -11.68
N GLY A 16 2.88 16.33 -10.69
CA GLY A 16 1.44 16.31 -10.89
C GLY A 16 0.93 14.99 -11.47
N LYS A 17 1.54 13.87 -11.08
CA LYS A 17 1.26 12.53 -11.65
C LYS A 17 1.11 11.49 -10.54
N PRO A 18 0.45 10.34 -10.81
CA PRO A 18 0.50 9.22 -9.89
C PRO A 18 1.93 8.74 -9.67
N ALA A 19 2.25 8.37 -8.42
CA ALA A 19 3.56 7.83 -8.06
C ALA A 19 3.53 6.31 -8.23
N SER A 20 3.92 5.82 -9.40
CA SER A 20 4.03 4.40 -9.71
C SER A 20 5.36 3.81 -9.22
N GLY A 21 5.39 2.49 -8.99
CA GLY A 21 6.62 1.79 -8.61
C GLY A 21 7.06 1.97 -7.16
N ILE A 22 6.20 2.54 -6.28
CA ILE A 22 6.50 2.72 -4.86
C ILE A 22 6.18 1.42 -4.12
N ASP A 23 7.16 0.88 -3.42
CA ASP A 23 6.95 -0.26 -2.53
C ASP A 23 6.24 0.17 -1.26
N VAL A 24 5.19 -0.57 -0.91
CA VAL A 24 4.32 -0.32 0.23
C VAL A 24 4.21 -1.57 1.09
N HIS A 25 4.51 -1.42 2.38
CA HIS A 25 4.36 -2.47 3.38
C HIS A 25 3.18 -2.19 4.30
N LEU A 26 2.29 -3.16 4.46
CA LEU A 26 1.18 -3.13 5.39
C LEU A 26 1.51 -3.97 6.63
N HIS A 27 1.54 -3.31 7.79
CA HIS A 27 1.79 -3.93 9.09
C HIS A 27 0.54 -3.89 9.99
N GLN A 28 0.41 -4.90 10.85
CA GLN A 28 -0.46 -4.91 12.03
C GLN A 28 0.43 -4.95 13.28
N GLY A 29 0.46 -3.85 14.04
CA GLY A 29 1.53 -3.64 15.03
C GLY A 29 2.91 -3.66 14.35
N ASP A 30 3.80 -4.53 14.81
CA ASP A 30 5.14 -4.70 14.23
C ASP A 30 5.21 -5.81 13.16
N LYS A 31 4.15 -6.60 12.99
CA LYS A 31 4.11 -7.70 12.02
C LYS A 31 3.76 -7.19 10.62
N LEU A 32 4.60 -7.49 9.63
CA LEU A 32 4.24 -7.34 8.22
C LEU A 32 3.15 -8.36 7.86
N ILE A 33 2.02 -7.88 7.36
CA ILE A 33 0.87 -8.73 7.00
C ILE A 33 0.61 -8.76 5.50
N ALA A 34 1.06 -7.76 4.74
CA ALA A 34 1.03 -7.77 3.29
C ALA A 34 1.98 -6.70 2.73
N ASP A 35 2.32 -6.81 1.46
CA ASP A 35 3.13 -5.84 0.72
C ASP A 35 2.55 -5.65 -0.69
N GLY A 36 2.99 -4.61 -1.39
CA GLY A 36 2.59 -4.34 -2.76
C GLY A 36 3.31 -3.13 -3.33
N THR A 37 3.35 -3.05 -4.64
CA THR A 37 3.96 -1.94 -5.37
C THR A 37 2.86 -1.14 -6.06
N THR A 38 2.94 0.19 -6.03
CA THR A 38 1.95 1.04 -6.69
C THR A 38 1.96 0.81 -8.21
N ASN A 39 0.77 0.63 -8.79
CA ASN A 39 0.57 0.46 -10.23
C ASN A 39 0.75 1.78 -11.01
N GLU A 40 0.49 1.79 -12.31
CA GLU A 40 0.61 2.99 -13.17
C GLU A 40 -0.29 4.15 -12.74
N ASP A 41 -1.41 3.87 -12.06
CA ASP A 41 -2.29 4.87 -11.44
C ASP A 41 -1.88 5.18 -9.99
N GLY A 42 -0.69 4.79 -9.54
CA GLY A 42 -0.17 5.08 -8.21
C GLY A 42 -0.89 4.33 -7.08
N ARG A 43 -1.62 3.24 -7.37
CA ARG A 43 -2.44 2.52 -6.38
C ARG A 43 -1.90 1.15 -6.03
N VAL A 44 -2.18 0.74 -4.79
CA VAL A 44 -2.16 -0.68 -4.40
C VAL A 44 -3.61 -1.12 -4.18
N GLU A 45 -4.14 -1.84 -5.18
CA GLU A 45 -5.52 -2.37 -5.18
C GLU A 45 -5.57 -3.88 -4.92
N SER A 46 -4.43 -4.54 -4.98
CA SER A 46 -4.21 -5.95 -4.65
C SER A 46 -2.90 -6.04 -3.89
N TRP A 47 -2.89 -6.81 -2.81
CA TRP A 47 -1.70 -7.06 -2.02
C TRP A 47 -1.07 -8.39 -2.39
N SER A 48 0.18 -8.60 -2.02
CA SER A 48 0.95 -9.84 -2.25
C SER A 48 0.27 -11.09 -1.68
N GLN A 49 -0.55 -10.93 -0.63
CA GLN A 49 -1.32 -11.99 -0.01
C GLN A 49 -2.64 -11.46 0.60
N ASP A 50 -3.62 -12.36 0.74
CA ASP A 50 -4.86 -12.07 1.45
C ASP A 50 -4.60 -11.89 2.95
N TYR A 51 -5.32 -10.95 3.57
CA TYR A 51 -5.33 -10.76 5.01
C TYR A 51 -6.75 -10.45 5.50
N SER A 52 -7.01 -10.77 6.76
CA SER A 52 -8.23 -10.38 7.45
C SER A 52 -7.99 -9.12 8.28
N LEU A 53 -8.96 -8.22 8.27
CA LEU A 53 -8.97 -7.08 9.19
C LEU A 53 -9.53 -7.52 10.54
N ALA A 54 -8.70 -7.42 11.58
CA ALA A 54 -9.12 -7.44 12.97
C ALA A 54 -9.00 -6.03 13.58
N THR A 55 -9.75 -5.74 14.64
CA THR A 55 -9.59 -4.50 15.41
C THR A 55 -8.16 -4.39 15.93
N GLY A 56 -7.52 -3.24 15.71
CA GLY A 56 -6.14 -3.02 16.12
C GLY A 56 -5.49 -1.84 15.42
N LYS A 57 -4.17 -1.70 15.60
CA LYS A 57 -3.36 -0.66 14.96
C LYS A 57 -2.69 -1.23 13.72
N TYR A 58 -2.77 -0.47 12.63
CA TYR A 58 -2.12 -0.78 11.36
C TYR A 58 -1.16 0.35 10.99
N ARG A 59 -0.12 0.00 10.24
CA ARG A 59 0.87 0.96 9.71
C ARG A 59 1.14 0.62 8.25
N LEU A 60 1.02 1.63 7.39
CA LEU A 60 1.55 1.58 6.03
C LEU A 60 2.93 2.25 6.03
N VAL A 61 3.92 1.59 5.45
CA VAL A 61 5.26 2.14 5.22
C VAL A 61 5.44 2.27 3.72
N PHE A 62 5.76 3.48 3.27
CA PHE A 62 5.98 3.81 1.86
C PHE A 62 7.48 4.02 1.66
N ASN A 63 8.09 3.20 0.81
CA ASN A 63 9.51 3.32 0.47
C ASN A 63 9.65 4.35 -0.65
N VAL A 64 9.55 5.62 -0.28
CA VAL A 64 9.90 6.72 -1.18
C VAL A 64 11.43 6.85 -1.14
N GLU A 65 12.07 6.92 -2.31
CA GLU A 65 13.52 7.20 -2.37
C GLU A 65 13.83 8.52 -1.62
N PRO A 66 15.06 8.70 -1.10
CA PRO A 66 15.52 9.98 -0.56
C PRO A 66 15.47 11.12 -1.59
#